data_AF-A0A8C9MZ83-F1
#
_entry.id   AF-A0A8C9MZ83-F1
#
_cell.length_a   1.000
_cell.length_b   1.000
_cell.length_c   1.000
_cell.angle_alpha   90.00
_cell.angle_beta   90.00
_cell.angle_gamma   90.00
#
_symmetry.space_group_name_H-M   'P 1'
#
loop_
_entity.id
_entity.type
_entity.pdbx_description
1 polymer ?
#
loop_
_entity_poly.entity_id
_entity_poly.type
_entity_poly.pdbx_seq_one_letter_code
_entity_poly.pdbx_strand_id
1 'polypeptide(L)'
;QDLGELQAESPHNSENQMCPICLDTINNPVSVSWCGHAFCFPCILEWSRNRPVCPICREPFRYLLRKVEITVLSPSSCPLISYRHRQF
;
A
#
# COMPACT_ATOMS: atom_id res chain seq x y z
N GLN A 1 -27.70 -40.08 -9.26
CA GLN A 1 -27.92 -38.68 -8.88
C GLN A 1 -26.65 -38.29 -8.16
N ASP A 2 -25.54 -38.17 -8.89
CA ASP A 2 -25.15 -36.94 -9.61
C ASP A 2 -25.31 -35.71 -8.72
N LEU A 3 -24.17 -35.14 -8.34
CA LEU A 3 -23.90 -33.71 -8.14
C LEU A 3 -22.43 -33.61 -7.70
N GLY A 4 -21.53 -33.49 -8.67
CA GLY A 4 -20.21 -32.92 -8.45
C GLY A 4 -20.29 -31.43 -8.69
N GLU A 5 -19.99 -30.59 -7.70
CA GLU A 5 -19.70 -29.17 -7.91
C GLU A 5 -18.59 -28.68 -6.97
N LEU A 6 -17.44 -28.45 -7.61
CA LEU A 6 -16.42 -27.42 -7.38
C LEU A 6 -15.81 -27.29 -5.98
N GLN A 7 -14.56 -27.74 -5.92
CA GLN A 7 -13.55 -27.42 -4.92
C GLN A 7 -13.60 -25.92 -4.58
N ALA A 8 -14.11 -25.57 -3.41
CA ALA A 8 -13.82 -24.27 -2.80
C ALA A 8 -12.38 -24.34 -2.29
N GLU A 9 -11.43 -24.19 -3.21
CA GLU A 9 -10.11 -23.72 -2.88
C GLU A 9 -10.27 -22.37 -2.17
N SER A 10 -10.24 -22.39 -0.83
CA SER A 10 -9.96 -21.20 -0.05
C SER A 10 -8.45 -21.19 0.16
N PRO A 11 -7.64 -20.62 -0.77
CA PRO A 11 -6.26 -20.36 -0.43
C PRO A 11 -6.31 -19.29 0.65
N HIS A 12 -5.81 -19.67 1.82
CA HIS A 12 -5.07 -18.82 2.74
C HIS A 12 -4.87 -17.40 2.16
N ASN A 13 -5.79 -16.48 2.48
CA ASN A 13 -5.71 -15.09 2.04
C ASN A 13 -4.56 -14.46 2.82
N SER A 14 -3.34 -14.74 2.37
CA SER A 14 -2.19 -13.89 2.58
C SER A 14 -2.56 -12.55 1.96
N GLU A 15 -3.24 -11.71 2.74
CA GLU A 15 -3.03 -10.27 2.86
C GLU A 15 -2.55 -9.52 1.60
N ASN A 16 -3.08 -9.88 0.42
CA ASN A 16 -2.67 -9.32 -0.85
C ASN A 16 -3.17 -7.89 -0.82
N GLN A 17 -2.28 -6.96 -0.46
CA GLN A 17 -2.59 -5.55 -0.36
C GLN A 17 -2.95 -5.09 -1.78
N MET A 18 -4.25 -5.10 -2.11
CA MET A 18 -4.77 -4.64 -3.39
C MET A 18 -4.95 -3.13 -3.34
N CYS A 19 -4.59 -2.46 -4.41
CA CYS A 19 -4.73 -1.02 -4.52
C CYS A 19 -6.18 -0.70 -4.88
N PRO A 20 -6.94 0.01 -4.05
CA PRO A 20 -8.34 0.33 -4.34
C PRO A 20 -8.52 1.37 -5.47
N ILE A 21 -7.44 1.97 -5.97
CA ILE A 21 -7.48 2.93 -7.09
C ILE A 21 -7.39 2.19 -8.42
N CYS A 22 -6.42 1.28 -8.59
CA CYS A 22 -6.23 0.54 -9.84
C CYS A 22 -6.81 -0.88 -9.81
N LEU A 23 -7.33 -1.33 -8.66
CA LEU A 23 -7.91 -2.65 -8.43
C LEU A 23 -6.94 -3.82 -8.72
N ASP A 24 -5.64 -3.56 -8.58
CA ASP A 24 -4.57 -4.51 -8.83
C ASP A 24 -3.67 -4.65 -7.59
N THR A 25 -2.68 -5.53 -7.61
CA THR A 25 -1.73 -5.71 -6.50
C THR A 25 -0.94 -4.43 -6.28
N ILE A 26 -0.75 -4.00 -5.02
CA ILE A 26 0.00 -2.78 -4.72
C ILE A 26 1.45 -2.94 -5.16
N ASN A 27 1.84 -2.15 -6.15
CA ASN A 27 3.23 -1.98 -6.55
C ASN A 27 3.79 -0.66 -5.99
N ASN A 28 4.98 -0.71 -5.39
CA ASN A 28 5.62 0.42 -4.71
C ASN A 28 4.70 1.06 -3.64
N PRO A 29 4.47 0.37 -2.51
CA PRO A 29 3.48 0.75 -1.51
C PRO A 29 3.78 2.09 -0.87
N VAL A 30 2.76 2.93 -0.80
CA VAL A 30 2.80 4.22 -0.13
C VAL A 30 1.59 4.38 0.76
N SER A 31 1.84 4.77 2.01
CA SER A 31 0.79 5.00 3.00
C SER A 31 0.47 6.48 3.12
N VAL A 32 -0.81 6.77 3.34
CA VAL A 32 -1.28 8.12 3.63
C VAL A 32 -1.02 8.43 5.11
N SER A 33 -0.51 9.64 5.41
CA SER A 33 -0.31 10.09 6.80
C SER A 33 -1.62 10.04 7.60
N TRP A 34 -1.54 9.80 8.91
CA TRP A 34 -2.66 9.74 9.86
C TRP A 34 -3.54 8.47 9.77
N CYS A 35 -3.99 8.09 8.58
CA CYS A 35 -4.87 6.92 8.42
C CYS A 35 -4.14 5.62 8.05
N GLY A 36 -2.90 5.70 7.55
CA GLY A 36 -2.06 4.52 7.28
C GLY A 36 -2.44 3.68 6.05
N HIS A 37 -3.58 3.96 5.41
CA HIS A 37 -4.03 3.26 4.21
C HIS A 37 -2.99 3.28 3.08
N ALA A 38 -2.76 2.13 2.46
CA ALA A 38 -1.72 1.92 1.46
C ALA A 38 -2.29 1.86 0.02
N PHE A 39 -1.52 2.40 -0.92
CA PHE A 39 -1.84 2.44 -2.34
C PHE A 39 -0.55 2.31 -3.16
N CYS A 40 -0.68 2.07 -4.47
CA CYS A 40 0.43 2.25 -5.41
C CYS A 40 0.88 3.71 -5.39
N PHE A 41 2.19 3.97 -5.32
CA PHE A 41 2.74 5.33 -5.41
C PHE A 41 2.15 6.18 -6.56
N PRO A 42 2.13 5.74 -7.83
CA PRO A 42 1.60 6.56 -8.91
C PRO A 42 0.11 6.86 -8.74
N CYS A 43 -0.67 5.89 -8.24
CA CYS A 43 -2.11 6.02 -8.07
C CYS A 43 -2.47 7.08 -7.03
N ILE A 44 -1.88 7.00 -5.82
CA ILE A 44 -2.18 7.99 -4.78
C ILE A 44 -1.56 9.36 -5.09
N LEU A 45 -0.45 9.40 -5.84
CA LEU A 45 0.16 10.64 -6.31
C LEU A 45 -0.73 11.38 -7.31
N GLU A 46 -1.36 10.68 -8.25
CA GLU A 46 -2.28 11.28 -9.21
C GLU A 46 -3.56 11.75 -8.53
N TRP A 47 -4.07 10.95 -7.59
CA TRP A 47 -5.20 11.32 -6.76
C TRP A 47 -4.94 12.60 -5.96
N SER A 48 -3.78 12.70 -5.30
CA SER A 48 -3.44 13.83 -4.43
C SER A 48 -3.28 15.16 -5.18
N ARG A 49 -2.94 15.12 -6.48
CA ARG A 49 -2.89 16.32 -7.34
C ARG A 49 -4.24 17.01 -7.49
N ASN A 50 -5.33 16.23 -7.42
CA ASN A 50 -6.68 16.76 -7.50
C ASN A 50 -7.19 17.12 -6.10
N ARG A 51 -7.12 16.16 -5.15
CA ARG A 51 -7.57 16.35 -3.77
C ARG A 51 -6.70 15.51 -2.81
N PRO A 52 -5.98 16.12 -1.86
CA PRO A 52 -5.18 15.39 -0.88
C PRO A 52 -6.06 14.84 0.27
N VAL A 53 -6.99 13.94 -0.08
CA VAL A 53 -7.87 13.22 0.85
C VAL A 53 -7.75 11.72 0.62
N CYS A 54 -7.77 10.91 1.66
CA CYS A 54 -7.64 9.46 1.53
C CYS A 54 -8.83 8.87 0.72
N PRO A 55 -8.59 8.07 -0.33
CA PRO A 55 -9.67 7.42 -1.08
C PRO A 55 -10.57 6.50 -0.25
N ILE A 56 -10.06 5.97 0.87
CA ILE A 56 -10.78 5.01 1.72
C ILE A 56 -11.59 5.72 2.80
N CYS A 57 -10.91 6.44 3.71
CA CYS A 57 -11.56 7.08 4.87
C CYS A 57 -11.94 8.54 4.64
N ARG A 58 -11.56 9.14 3.49
CA ARG A 58 -11.84 10.55 3.13
C ARG A 58 -11.19 11.59 4.04
N GLU A 59 -10.25 11.17 4.89
CA GLU A 59 -9.49 12.08 5.74
C GLU A 59 -8.46 12.88 4.93
N PRO A 60 -8.32 14.20 5.19
CA PRO A 60 -7.28 14.99 4.55
C PRO A 60 -5.89 14.54 5.01
N PHE A 61 -4.92 14.57 4.11
CA PHE A 61 -3.54 14.23 4.41
C PHE A 61 -2.58 15.28 3.86
N ARG A 62 -1.40 15.38 4.48
CA ARG A 62 -0.35 16.32 4.06
C ARG A 62 0.86 15.62 3.48
N TYR A 63 1.09 14.37 3.88
CA TYR A 63 2.28 13.63 3.52
C TYR A 63 1.95 12.23 3.04
N LEU A 64 2.69 11.78 2.04
CA LEU A 64 2.76 10.39 1.63
C LEU A 64 4.03 9.77 2.22
N LEU A 65 3.88 8.59 2.82
CA LEU A 65 4.95 7.83 3.47
C LEU A 65 5.34 6.66 2.58
N ARG A 66 6.55 6.70 2.02
CA ARG A 66 7.14 5.54 1.34
C ARG A 66 8.10 4.84 2.28
N LYS A 67 7.86 3.54 2.53
CA LYS A 67 8.85 2.69 3.20
C LYS A 67 10.02 2.49 2.27
N VAL A 68 11.21 2.90 2.69
CA VAL A 68 12.46 2.60 1.99
C VAL A 68 13.25 1.67 2.88
N GLU A 69 13.42 0.43 2.42
CA GLU A 69 14.30 -0.52 3.10
C GLU A 69 15.74 -0.12 2.77
N ILE A 70 16.44 0.44 3.75
CA ILE A 70 17.86 0.72 3.61
C ILE A 70 18.59 -0.61 3.78
N THR A 71 18.94 -1.26 2.66
CA THR A 71 19.87 -2.38 2.67
C THR A 71 21.25 -1.84 3.02
N VAL A 72 21.62 -1.93 4.30
CA VAL A 72 22.99 -1.67 4.73
C VAL A 72 23.90 -2.67 4.02
N LEU A 73 24.92 -2.20 3.32
CA LEU A 73 25.92 -3.04 2.66
C LEU A 73 26.82 -3.80 3.67
N SER A 74 26.50 -3.74 4.98
CA SER A 74 27.30 -4.29 6.06
C SER A 74 26.42 -4.89 7.18
N PRO A 75 26.64 -6.16 7.59
CA PRO A 75 25.79 -6.88 8.54
C PRO A 75 25.92 -6.43 10.01
N SER A 76 26.74 -5.42 10.32
CA SER A 76 27.01 -4.94 11.68
C SER A 76 26.23 -3.67 12.09
N SER A 77 25.31 -3.18 11.27
CA SER A 77 24.42 -2.07 11.63
C SER A 77 22.97 -2.51 11.63
N CYS A 78 22.26 -2.21 12.73
CA CYS A 78 20.82 -2.42 12.85
C CYS A 78 20.10 -1.78 11.64
N PRO A 79 19.18 -2.49 10.96
CA PRO A 79 18.46 -1.92 9.82
C PRO A 79 17.64 -0.71 10.28
N LEU A 80 18.00 0.47 9.80
CA LEU A 80 17.23 1.69 10.05
C LEU A 80 16.13 1.79 8.99
N ILE A 81 14.88 1.56 9.38
CA ILE A 81 13.73 1.92 8.54
C ILE A 81 13.69 3.44 8.45
N SER A 82 13.87 3.97 7.25
CA SER A 82 13.73 5.39 6.96
C SER A 82 12.47 5.64 6.14
N TYR A 83 11.68 6.62 6.55
CA TYR A 83 10.48 7.05 5.83
C TYR A 83 10.82 8.29 5.00
N ARG A 84 10.65 8.21 3.67
CA ARG A 84 10.73 9.40 2.81
C ARG A 84 9.35 10.04 2.71
N HIS A 85 9.26 11.31 3.08
CA HIS A 85 8.02 12.09 3.06
C HIS A 85 7.98 13.01 1.84
N ARG A 86 6.84 13.09 1.16
CA ARG A 86 6.56 14.13 0.15
C ARG A 86 5.35 14.96 0.59
N GLN A 87 5.50 16.28 0.57
CA GLN A 87 4.46 17.25 0.93
C GLN A 87 3.61 17.60 -0.31
N PHE A 88 2.32 17.87 -0.10
CA PHE A 88 1.34 18.24 -1.13
C PHE A 88 0.49 19.42 -0.67
#